data_AF-A0A3P2A6I3-F1
#
_entry.id   AF-A0A3P2A6I3-F1
#
_cell.length_a   1.000
_cell.length_b   1.000
_cell.length_c   1.000
_cell.angle_alpha   90.00
_cell.angle_beta   90.00
_cell.angle_gamma   90.00
#
_symmetry.space_group_name_H-M   'P 1'
#
loop_
_entity.id
_entity.type
_entity.pdbx_description
1 polymer ?
#
loop_
_entity_poly.entity_id
_entity_poly.type
_entity_poly.pdbx_seq_one_letter_code
_entity_poly.pdbx_strand_id
1 'polypeptide(L)' 'METLTRAFGKVLRTRRKNLKLTQEQLAFEADLQRVYISLLELGRQQPSLVTVFKLAEGLNCSPAVLIDETEKMLRQFENT' A
#
# COMPACT_ATOMS: atom_id res chain seq x y z
N MET A 1 1.22 -5.62 15.14
CA MET A 1 0.88 -4.37 14.42
C MET A 1 1.99 -3.91 13.49
N GLU A 2 3.24 -3.77 13.95
CA GLU A 2 4.36 -3.32 13.09
C GLU A 2 4.57 -4.19 11.84
N THR A 3 4.45 -5.52 11.98
CA THR A 3 4.52 -6.48 10.87
C THR A 3 3.41 -6.25 9.83
N LEU A 4 2.19 -5.91 10.26
CA LEU A 4 1.05 -5.63 9.37
C LEU A 4 1.30 -4.37 8.54
N THR A 5 1.77 -3.30 9.17
CA THR A 5 2.08 -2.04 8.47
C THR A 5 3.20 -2.23 7.44
N ARG A 6 4.23 -3.03 7.77
CA ARG A 6 5.30 -3.39 6.82
C ARG A 6 4.78 -4.28 5.68
N ALA A 7 3.89 -5.23 5.97
CA ALA A 7 3.27 -6.09 4.95
C ALA A 7 2.46 -5.25 3.96
N PHE A 8 1.60 -4.35 4.45
CA PHE A 8 0.84 -3.43 3.62
C PHE A 8 1.76 -2.53 2.77
N GLY A 9 2.80 -1.94 3.38
CA GLY A 9 3.76 -1.11 2.66
C GLY A 9 4.47 -1.84 1.51
N LYS A 10 4.79 -3.12 1.70
CA LYS A 10 5.40 -3.96 0.66
C LYS A 10 4.41 -4.27 -0.47
N VAL A 11 3.15 -4.56 -0.17
CA VAL A 11 2.08 -4.75 -1.15
C VAL A 11 1.86 -3.48 -1.97
N LEU A 12 1.69 -2.35 -1.30
CA LEU A 12 1.53 -1.03 -1.92
C LEU A 12 2.66 -0.74 -2.92
N ARG A 13 3.90 -0.90 -2.47
CA ARG A 13 5.09 -0.67 -3.31
C ARG A 13 5.15 -1.62 -4.50
N THR A 14 4.80 -2.89 -4.30
CA THR A 14 4.79 -3.90 -5.36
C THR A 14 3.79 -3.55 -6.44
N ARG A 15 2.53 -3.27 -6.06
CA ARG A 15 1.48 -2.88 -7.01
C ARG A 15 1.84 -1.62 -7.79
N ARG A 16 2.29 -0.58 -7.09
CA ARG A 16 2.71 0.67 -7.74
C ARG A 16 3.78 0.42 -8.80
N LYS A 17 4.80 -0.38 -8.49
CA LYS A 17 5.87 -0.73 -9.42
C LYS A 17 5.37 -1.56 -10.60
N ASN A 18 4.43 -2.48 -10.39
CA ASN A 18 3.83 -3.27 -11.47
C ASN A 18 3.08 -2.38 -12.47
N LEU A 19 2.47 -1.30 -11.99
CA LEU A 19 1.86 -0.26 -12.82
C LEU A 19 2.85 0.78 -13.37
N LYS A 20 4.16 0.62 -13.10
CA LYS A 20 5.23 1.54 -13.48
C LYS A 20 5.05 2.98 -12.99
N LEU A 21 4.30 3.17 -11.91
CA LEU A 21 4.06 4.49 -11.32
C LEU A 21 5.20 4.91 -10.40
N THR A 22 5.56 6.19 -10.40
CA THR A 22 6.36 6.81 -9.34
C THR A 22 5.51 7.00 -8.08
N GLN A 23 6.15 7.23 -6.93
CA GLN A 23 5.40 7.57 -5.70
C GLN A 23 4.58 8.86 -5.87
N GLU A 24 5.07 9.79 -6.68
CA GLU A 24 4.39 11.06 -6.95
C GLU A 24 3.18 10.89 -7.86
N GLN A 25 3.29 10.03 -8.87
CA GLN A 25 2.14 9.65 -9.69
C GLN A 25 1.06 8.96 -8.86
N LEU A 26 1.42 7.93 -8.06
CA LEU A 26 0.42 7.29 -7.20
C LEU A 26 -0.21 8.26 -6.19
N ALA A 27 0.59 9.19 -5.64
CA ALA A 27 0.07 10.20 -4.73
C ALA A 27 -0.97 11.09 -5.41
N PHE A 28 -0.69 11.51 -6.65
CA PHE A 28 -1.62 12.28 -7.46
C PHE A 28 -2.91 11.50 -7.75
N GLU A 29 -2.81 10.26 -8.26
CA GLU A 29 -3.98 9.43 -8.59
C GLU A 29 -4.83 9.08 -7.37
N ALA A 30 -4.22 8.94 -6.18
CA ALA A 30 -4.91 8.63 -4.94
C ALA A 30 -5.38 9.88 -4.16
N ASP A 31 -5.15 11.09 -4.66
CA ASP A 31 -5.39 12.35 -3.92
C ASP A 31 -4.75 12.32 -2.51
N LEU A 32 -3.45 12.04 -2.47
CA LEU A 32 -2.61 11.95 -1.28
C LEU A 32 -1.29 12.70 -1.47
N GLN A 33 -0.57 12.95 -0.38
CA GLN A 33 0.76 13.53 -0.45
C GLN A 33 1.82 12.48 -0.76
N ARG A 34 2.78 12.79 -1.64
CA ARG A 34 3.91 11.90 -1.99
C ARG A 34 4.68 11.41 -0.76
N VAL A 35 4.93 12.29 0.21
CA VAL A 35 5.62 11.93 1.47
C VAL A 35 4.83 10.87 2.24
N TYR A 36 3.51 10.97 2.25
CA TYR A 36 2.66 9.98 2.90
C TYR A 36 2.74 8.62 2.21
N ILE A 37 2.72 8.57 0.87
CA ILE A 37 2.97 7.33 0.11
C ILE A 37 4.31 6.70 0.52
N SER A 38 5.38 7.49 0.62
CA SER A 38 6.70 7.01 1.06
C SER A 38 6.67 6.41 2.47
N LEU A 39 5.99 7.08 3.42
CA LEU A 39 5.85 6.58 4.78
C LEU A 39 5.06 5.26 4.85
N LEU A 40 4.00 5.13 4.05
CA LEU A 40 3.22 3.90 3.94
C LEU A 40 4.07 2.76 3.35
N GLU A 41 4.79 3.00 2.26
CA GLU A 41 5.64 1.98 1.63
C GLU A 41 6.80 1.50 2.53
N LEU A 42 7.29 2.38 3.40
CA LEU A 42 8.31 2.03 4.40
C LEU A 42 7.73 1.33 5.64
N GLY A 43 6.40 1.19 5.72
CA GLY A 43 5.72 0.63 6.89
C GLY A 43 5.78 1.54 8.13
N ARG A 44 6.07 2.83 7.96
CA ARG A 44 6.23 3.80 9.06
C ARG A 44 4.91 4.43 9.50
N GLN A 45 3.85 4.30 8.70
CA GLN A 45 2.50 4.74 9.05
C GLN A 45 1.45 3.71 8.63
N GLN A 46 0.39 3.62 9.42
CA GLN A 46 -0.77 2.79 9.12
C GLN A 46 -1.75 3.57 8.23
N PRO A 47 -2.25 2.98 7.14
CA PRO A 47 -3.32 3.60 6.36
C PRO A 47 -4.63 3.58 7.17
N SER A 48 -5.40 4.67 7.08
CA SER A 48 -6.81 4.63 7.48
C SER A 48 -7.64 3.85 6.46
N LEU A 49 -8.88 3.49 6.79
CA LEU A 49 -9.79 2.87 5.82
C LEU A 49 -9.98 3.76 4.59
N VAL A 50 -10.14 5.08 4.78
CA VAL A 50 -10.24 6.07 3.68
C VAL A 50 -8.99 6.04 2.81
N THR A 51 -7.80 5.96 3.43
CA THR A 51 -6.52 5.85 2.72
C THR A 51 -6.47 4.59 1.86
N VAL A 52 -6.94 3.45 2.36
CA VAL A 52 -6.96 2.18 1.59
C VAL A 52 -7.83 2.33 0.34
N PHE A 53 -9.00 2.97 0.45
CA PHE A 53 -9.89 3.19 -0.69
C PHE A 53 -9.27 4.12 -1.74
N LYS A 54 -8.69 5.23 -1.31
CA LYS A 54 -7.97 6.17 -2.17
C LYS A 54 -6.80 5.50 -2.93
N LEU A 55 -6.01 4.69 -2.21
CA LEU A 55 -4.92 3.95 -2.83
C LEU A 55 -5.41 2.88 -3.80
N ALA A 56 -6.53 2.22 -3.50
CA ALA A 56 -7.11 1.24 -4.39
C ALA A 56 -7.53 1.87 -5.72
N GLU A 57 -8.17 3.04 -5.67
CA GLU A 57 -8.52 3.86 -6.84
C GLU A 57 -7.27 4.23 -7.65
N GLY A 58 -6.25 4.82 -7.02
CA GLY A 58 -5.00 5.19 -7.71
C GLY A 58 -4.17 4.00 -8.22
N LEU A 59 -4.45 2.78 -7.75
CA LEU A 59 -3.84 1.53 -8.23
C LEU A 59 -4.76 0.75 -9.19
N ASN A 60 -5.89 1.33 -9.59
CA ASN A 60 -6.89 0.73 -10.46
C ASN A 60 -7.28 -0.69 -10.01
N CYS A 61 -7.57 -0.86 -8.72
CA CYS A 61 -8.02 -2.12 -8.14
C CYS A 61 -9.04 -1.89 -7.02
N SER A 62 -9.67 -2.96 -6.52
CA SER A 62 -10.58 -2.83 -5.38
C SER A 62 -9.81 -2.83 -4.04
N PRO A 63 -10.34 -2.20 -2.98
CA PRO A 63 -9.75 -2.25 -1.65
C PRO A 63 -9.58 -3.68 -1.12
N ALA A 64 -10.53 -4.58 -1.45
CA ALA A 64 -10.47 -5.98 -1.07
C ALA A 64 -9.21 -6.68 -1.60
N VAL A 65 -8.76 -6.32 -2.79
CA VAL A 65 -7.54 -6.88 -3.38
C VAL A 65 -6.29 -6.44 -2.59
N LEU A 66 -6.23 -5.18 -2.12
CA LEU A 66 -5.12 -4.73 -1.27
C LEU A 66 -5.10 -5.46 0.08
N ILE A 67 -6.27 -5.72 0.65
CA ILE A 67 -6.39 -6.45 1.92
C ILE A 67 -5.97 -7.91 1.75
N ASP A 68 -6.49 -8.62 0.74
CA ASP A 68 -6.14 -10.02 0.45
C ASP A 68 -4.62 -10.21 0.23
N GLU A 69 -3.99 -9.32 -0.54
CA GLU A 69 -2.54 -9.38 -0.73
C GLU A 69 -1.75 -9.04 0.53
N THR A 70 -2.27 -8.14 1.37
CA THR A 70 -1.65 -7.80 2.65
C THR A 70 -1.70 -8.98 3.60
N GLU A 71 -2.81 -9.71 3.66
CA GLU A 71 -2.93 -10.94 4.44
C GLU A 71 -1.95 -12.02 3.97
N LYS A 72 -1.82 -12.22 2.64
CA LYS A 72 -0.85 -13.14 2.05
C LYS A 72 0.59 -12.75 2.39
N MET A 73 0.92 -11.46 2.29
CA MET A 73 2.25 -10.94 2.63
C MET A 73 2.55 -11.08 4.13
N LEU A 74 1.56 -10.86 4.99
CA LEU A 74 1.72 -10.99 6.44
C LEU A 74 2.09 -12.44 6.82
N ARG A 75 1.39 -13.44 6.26
CA ARG A 75 1.71 -14.86 6.48
C ARG A 75 3.13 -15.21 6.03
N GLN A 76 3.65 -14.59 4.97
CA GLN A 76 5.03 -14.82 4.54
C GLN A 76 6.04 -14.31 5.58
N PHE A 77 5.78 -13.16 6.20
CA PHE A 77 6.63 -12.61 7.24
C PHE A 77 6.60 -13.43 8.53
N GLU A 78 5.48 -14.06 8.86
CA GLU A 78 5.37 -14.92 10.05
C GLU A 78 6.07 -16.27 9.87
N ASN A 79 6.29 -16.70 8.63
CA ASN A 79 6.99 -17.93 8.28
C ASN A 79 8.49 -17.75 8.00
N THR A 80 9.04 -16.54 8.19
CA THR A 80 10.47 -16.21 8.01
C THR A 80 11.12 -15.93 9.35
#